data_AF-A0A3P5YKI0-F1
#
_entry.id   AF-A0A3P5YKI0-F1
#
_cell.length_a   1.000
_cell.length_b   1.000
_cell.length_c   1.000
_cell.angle_alpha   90.00
_cell.angle_beta   90.00
_cell.angle_gamma   90.00
#
_symmetry.space_group_name_H-M   'P 1'
#
loop_
_entity.id
_entity.type
_entity.pdbx_description
1 polymer ?
#
loop_
_entity_poly.entity_id
_entity_poly.type
_entity_poly.pdbx_seq_one_letter_code
_entity_poly.pdbx_strand_id
1 'polypeptide(L)'
;MSLGTRGNRKTEIEYQSSITEFDNGEIFNPPFSDDADSSSSASSSTIRLGHGNQEHDIIKACFLSGLGAEITGDTTVASMRKNSMEGIATRARYVAFRIFTDAVARKNVGDPNVSS
;
A
#
# COMPACT_ATOMS: atom_id res chain seq x y z
N MET A 1 -1.79 -56.38 25.22
CA MET A 1 -2.84 -55.47 24.72
C MET A 1 -2.46 -54.05 25.11
N SER A 2 -2.50 -53.16 24.14
CA SER A 2 -1.99 -51.77 24.15
C SER A 2 -2.78 -50.85 25.07
N LEU A 3 -2.16 -49.80 25.63
CA LEU A 3 -2.60 -48.41 25.38
C LEU A 3 -1.53 -47.41 25.85
N GLY A 4 -0.93 -46.73 24.87
CA GLY A 4 0.04 -45.67 25.08
C GLY A 4 -0.58 -44.37 25.58
N THR A 5 0.16 -43.67 26.41
CA THR A 5 -0.14 -42.32 26.89
C THR A 5 0.29 -41.31 25.82
N ARG A 6 -0.63 -40.52 25.26
CA ARG A 6 -0.29 -39.28 24.54
C ARG A 6 -1.46 -38.32 24.56
N GLY A 7 -1.23 -37.15 25.15
CA GLY A 7 -2.23 -36.15 25.46
C GLY A 7 -2.94 -35.58 24.23
N ASN A 8 -4.25 -35.40 24.37
CA ASN A 8 -5.07 -34.64 23.44
C ASN A 8 -5.14 -33.19 23.94
N ARG A 9 -4.18 -32.35 23.52
CA ARG A 9 -4.39 -30.89 23.56
C ARG A 9 -5.22 -30.53 22.33
N LYS A 10 -6.52 -30.35 22.52
CA LYS A 10 -7.40 -29.71 21.55
C LYS A 10 -7.04 -28.22 21.59
N THR A 11 -6.18 -27.76 20.70
CA THR A 11 -5.91 -26.32 20.53
C THR A 11 -7.07 -25.72 19.76
N GLU A 12 -8.04 -25.22 20.50
CA GLU A 12 -9.04 -24.28 20.03
C GLU A 12 -8.31 -22.98 19.65
N ILE A 13 -8.25 -22.68 18.35
CA ILE A 13 -7.64 -21.44 17.87
C ILE A 13 -8.73 -20.39 17.95
N GLU A 14 -8.80 -19.72 19.10
CA GLU A 14 -9.59 -18.52 19.31
C GLU A 14 -9.05 -17.44 18.35
N TYR A 15 -9.76 -17.20 17.25
CA TYR A 15 -9.57 -16.03 16.41
C TYR A 15 -10.04 -14.81 17.21
N GLN A 16 -9.18 -14.27 18.07
CA GLN A 16 -9.42 -12.96 18.65
C GLN A 16 -9.23 -11.90 17.55
N SER A 17 -10.33 -11.59 16.88
CA SER A 17 -10.51 -10.36 16.12
C SER A 17 -10.60 -9.21 17.13
N SER A 18 -9.45 -8.67 17.54
CA SER A 18 -9.40 -7.37 18.20
C SER A 18 -9.63 -6.29 17.13
N ILE A 19 -10.90 -6.11 16.79
CA ILE A 19 -11.36 -4.88 16.17
C ILE A 19 -11.06 -3.79 17.20
N THR A 20 -10.08 -2.94 16.89
CA THR A 20 -9.93 -1.70 17.65
C THR A 20 -11.13 -0.87 17.28
N GLU A 21 -11.92 -0.50 18.30
CA GLU A 21 -13.04 0.39 18.18
C GLU A 21 -12.56 1.67 17.47
N PHE A 22 -13.08 1.91 16.27
CA PHE A 22 -12.94 3.20 15.62
C PHE A 22 -13.87 4.14 16.37
N ASP A 23 -13.31 4.90 17.31
CA ASP A 23 -13.98 6.00 18.01
C ASP A 23 -14.67 6.93 17.00
N ASN A 24 -16.00 6.93 17.05
CA ASN A 24 -16.89 7.66 16.16
C ASN A 24 -17.04 9.09 16.68
N GLY A 25 -16.43 10.05 15.99
CA GLY A 25 -16.40 11.44 16.47
C GLY A 25 -16.27 12.56 15.45
N GLU A 26 -16.51 12.36 14.14
CA GLU A 26 -16.73 13.52 13.24
C GLU A 26 -18.09 13.43 12.54
N ILE A 27 -18.91 14.42 12.88
CA ILE A 27 -20.25 14.68 12.37
C ILE A 27 -20.13 14.99 10.88
N PHE A 28 -20.75 14.16 10.03
CA PHE A 28 -21.06 14.53 8.66
C PHE A 28 -21.98 15.75 8.69
N ASN A 29 -21.45 16.93 8.38
CA ASN A 29 -22.25 18.05 7.90
C ASN A 29 -22.36 17.89 6.37
N PRO A 30 -23.51 17.47 5.81
CA PRO A 30 -23.73 17.61 4.38
C PRO A 30 -24.06 19.08 4.07
N PRO A 31 -23.25 19.83 3.32
CA PRO A 31 -23.75 21.05 2.72
C PRO A 31 -24.52 20.62 1.47
N PHE A 32 -25.82 20.42 1.61
CA PHE A 32 -26.71 20.80 0.52
C PHE A 32 -26.63 22.33 0.44
N SER A 33 -25.68 22.83 -0.35
CA SER A 33 -25.74 24.18 -0.88
C SER A 33 -25.87 24.02 -2.38
N ASP A 34 -27.10 24.20 -2.85
CA ASP A 34 -27.40 24.59 -4.22
C ASP A 34 -26.72 25.96 -4.46
N ASP A 35 -26.24 26.19 -5.68
CA ASP A 35 -25.53 27.39 -6.14
C ASP A 35 -24.14 27.68 -5.53
N ALA A 36 -23.11 27.10 -6.17
CA ALA A 36 -21.97 27.83 -6.73
C ALA A 36 -21.00 26.82 -7.35
N ASP A 37 -20.42 27.16 -8.51
CA ASP A 37 -19.28 26.52 -9.15
C ASP A 37 -18.10 26.32 -8.17
N SER A 38 -18.21 25.32 -7.30
CA SER A 38 -17.08 24.83 -6.54
C SER A 38 -16.48 23.75 -7.40
N SER A 39 -15.50 24.14 -8.21
CA SER A 39 -14.41 23.26 -8.58
C SER A 39 -13.89 22.63 -7.28
N SER A 40 -14.46 21.49 -6.89
CA SER A 40 -13.84 20.64 -5.90
C SER A 40 -12.56 20.20 -6.59
N SER A 41 -11.51 20.95 -6.30
CA SER A 41 -10.15 20.50 -6.48
C SER A 41 -10.12 19.19 -5.73
N ALA A 42 -10.36 18.09 -6.45
CA ALA A 42 -10.02 16.75 -6.03
C ALA A 42 -8.52 16.81 -5.73
N SER A 43 -8.23 17.15 -4.48
CA SER A 43 -6.91 17.41 -3.95
C SER A 43 -6.07 16.19 -4.32
N SER A 44 -5.18 16.44 -5.27
CA SER A 44 -4.49 15.47 -6.10
C SER A 44 -4.07 14.22 -5.33
N SER A 45 -4.67 13.06 -5.65
CA SER A 45 -4.32 11.75 -5.08
C SER A 45 -2.86 11.32 -5.33
N THR A 46 -2.08 12.15 -6.03
CA THR A 46 -0.69 11.91 -6.39
C THR A 46 0.17 13.19 -6.30
N ILE A 47 1.43 13.05 -5.91
CA ILE A 47 2.41 14.14 -5.80
C ILE A 47 3.34 14.05 -7.00
N ARG A 48 3.61 15.16 -7.69
CA ARG A 48 4.58 15.19 -8.80
C ARG A 48 6.00 15.05 -8.26
N LEU A 49 6.79 14.18 -8.90
CA LEU A 49 8.23 14.07 -8.67
C LEU A 49 8.94 14.85 -9.78
N GLY A 50 9.56 15.96 -9.39
CA GLY A 50 10.28 16.85 -10.31
C GLY A 50 11.71 16.40 -10.58
N HIS A 51 12.31 16.96 -11.62
CA HIS A 51 13.73 16.77 -11.94
C HIS A 51 14.62 17.30 -10.80
N GLY A 52 15.68 16.58 -10.45
CA GLY A 52 16.56 16.91 -9.32
C GLY A 52 16.09 16.34 -7.97
N ASN A 53 14.94 15.65 -7.95
CA ASN A 53 14.55 14.82 -6.80
C ASN A 53 15.24 13.45 -6.90
N GLN A 54 15.89 13.01 -5.81
CA GLN A 54 16.60 11.73 -5.80
C GLN A 54 15.69 10.53 -6.13
N GLU A 55 14.45 10.52 -5.64
CA GLU A 55 13.44 9.49 -5.94
C GLU A 55 13.12 9.48 -7.44
N HIS A 56 12.97 10.67 -8.05
CA HIS A 56 12.76 10.79 -9.49
C HIS A 56 13.90 10.17 -10.29
N ASP A 57 15.15 10.46 -9.92
CA ASP A 57 16.31 10.04 -10.68
C ASP A 57 16.56 8.53 -10.56
N ILE A 58 16.35 7.94 -9.37
CA ILE A 58 16.41 6.48 -9.17
C ILE A 58 15.33 5.79 -10.01
N ILE A 59 14.07 6.22 -9.92
CA ILE A 59 12.97 5.60 -10.67
C ILE A 59 13.21 5.75 -12.17
N LYS A 60 13.69 6.91 -12.64
CA LYS A 60 14.01 7.13 -14.05
C LYS A 60 15.11 6.19 -14.53
N ALA A 61 16.18 6.03 -13.75
CA ALA A 61 17.27 5.12 -14.08
C ALA A 61 16.79 3.66 -14.16
N CYS A 62 16.03 3.19 -13.15
CA CYS A 62 15.46 1.84 -13.14
C CYS A 62 14.52 1.61 -14.33
N PHE A 63 13.62 2.56 -14.60
CA PHE A 63 12.69 2.50 -15.72
C PHE A 63 13.42 2.35 -17.07
N LEU A 64 14.40 3.23 -17.33
CA LEU A 64 15.17 3.17 -18.58
C LEU A 64 15.99 1.88 -18.68
N SER A 65 16.63 1.43 -17.59
CA SER A 65 17.38 0.17 -17.59
C SER A 65 16.51 -1.05 -17.90
N GLY A 66 15.24 -1.03 -17.46
CA GLY A 66 14.27 -2.09 -17.72
C GLY A 66 13.71 -2.12 -19.14
N LEU A 67 13.86 -1.05 -19.93
CA LEU A 67 13.40 -0.99 -21.32
C LEU A 67 14.37 -1.65 -22.31
N GLY A 68 15.62 -1.87 -21.90
CA GLY A 68 16.68 -2.35 -22.79
C GLY A 68 17.31 -1.25 -23.65
N ALA A 69 18.50 -1.55 -24.17
CA ALA A 69 19.36 -0.55 -24.81
C ALA A 69 18.77 0.03 -26.11
N GLU A 70 18.02 -0.77 -26.87
CA GLU A 70 17.47 -0.38 -28.17
C GLU A 70 16.39 0.70 -28.07
N ILE A 71 15.63 0.75 -26.97
CA ILE A 71 14.46 1.63 -26.82
C ILE A 71 14.80 2.85 -25.94
N THR A 72 15.81 2.72 -25.07
CA THR A 72 16.18 3.75 -24.09
C THR A 72 16.54 5.08 -24.73
N GLY A 73 17.26 5.07 -25.86
CA GLY A 73 17.72 6.29 -26.54
C GLY A 73 16.58 7.17 -27.05
N ASP A 74 15.46 6.57 -27.43
CA ASP A 74 14.29 7.26 -27.98
C ASP A 74 13.21 7.55 -26.91
N THR A 75 13.43 7.13 -25.67
CA THR A 75 12.44 7.26 -24.60
C THR A 75 12.60 8.57 -23.82
N THR A 76 11.54 9.38 -23.84
CA THR A 76 11.44 10.58 -22.99
C THR A 76 10.41 10.39 -21.88
N VAL A 77 10.83 10.50 -20.62
CA VAL A 77 9.93 10.47 -19.47
C VAL A 77 9.17 11.81 -19.38
N ALA A 78 7.89 11.81 -19.73
CA ALA A 78 7.07 13.02 -19.77
C ALA A 78 6.64 13.52 -18.38
N SER A 79 6.33 12.61 -17.45
CA SER A 79 6.01 12.97 -16.06
C SER A 79 6.18 11.78 -15.13
N MET A 80 6.46 12.08 -13.86
CA MET A 80 6.52 11.08 -12.79
C MET A 80 5.71 11.57 -11.60
N ARG A 81 4.89 10.68 -11.02
CA ARG A 81 4.02 11.00 -9.89
C ARG A 81 3.99 9.82 -8.93
N LYS A 82 3.95 10.11 -7.63
CA LYS A 82 3.76 9.11 -6.57
C LYS A 82 2.39 9.25 -5.93
N ASN A 83 1.83 8.17 -5.41
CA ASN A 83 0.56 8.22 -4.68
C ASN A 83 0.73 9.03 -3.37
N SER A 84 -0.21 9.93 -3.09
CA SER A 84 -0.27 10.63 -1.80
C SER A 84 -0.81 9.68 -0.74
N MET A 85 -0.15 9.66 0.42
CA MET A 85 -0.57 8.88 1.60
C MET A 85 -1.65 9.59 2.43
N GLU A 86 -2.11 10.77 2.00
CA GLU A 86 -3.12 11.54 2.73
C GLU A 86 -4.50 10.85 2.72
N GLY A 87 -4.83 10.13 1.64
CA GLY A 87 -6.10 9.42 1.50
C GLY A 87 -6.21 8.17 2.39
N ILE A 88 -7.34 8.02 3.08
CA ILE A 88 -7.66 6.85 3.93
C ILE A 88 -7.51 5.54 3.14
N ALA A 89 -8.02 5.50 1.91
CA ALA A 89 -7.92 4.32 1.05
C ALA A 89 -6.46 3.95 0.69
N THR A 90 -5.59 4.95 0.46
CA THR A 90 -4.16 4.69 0.20
C THR A 90 -3.47 4.15 1.44
N ARG A 91 -3.77 4.70 2.63
CA ARG A 91 -3.26 4.18 3.91
C ARG A 91 -3.72 2.74 4.16
N ALA A 92 -5.00 2.43 3.93
CA ALA A 92 -5.54 1.08 4.08
C ALA A 92 -4.84 0.07 3.15
N ARG A 93 -4.64 0.43 1.87
CA ARG A 93 -3.90 -0.42 0.91
C ARG A 93 -2.46 -0.65 1.36
N TYR A 94 -1.79 0.38 1.87
CA TYR A 94 -0.41 0.26 2.36
C TYR A 94 -0.32 -0.67 3.59
N VAL A 95 -1.25 -0.55 4.54
CA VAL A 95 -1.31 -1.44 5.71
C VAL A 95 -1.59 -2.88 5.28
N ALA A 96 -2.57 -3.10 4.40
CA ALA A 96 -2.88 -4.43 3.88
C ALA A 96 -1.66 -5.07 3.17
N PHE A 97 -0.95 -4.29 2.33
CA PHE A 97 0.29 -4.74 1.70
C PHE A 97 1.32 -5.18 2.73
N ARG A 98 1.59 -4.37 3.77
CA ARG A 98 2.55 -4.73 4.83
C ARG A 98 2.19 -6.00 5.57
N ILE A 99 0.93 -6.19 5.93
CA ILE A 99 0.45 -7.40 6.61
C ILE A 99 0.69 -8.62 5.71
N PHE A 100 0.35 -8.51 4.42
CA PHE A 100 0.56 -9.58 3.48
C PHE A 100 2.05 -9.89 3.27
N THR A 101 2.89 -8.87 3.08
CA THR A 101 4.35 -9.02 2.94
C THR A 101 4.96 -9.75 4.14
N ASP A 102 4.57 -9.39 5.36
CA ASP A 102 5.03 -10.06 6.57
C ASP A 102 4.57 -11.52 6.64
N ALA A 103 3.31 -11.79 6.26
CA ALA A 103 2.80 -13.16 6.19
C ALA A 103 3.56 -14.00 5.15
N VAL A 104 3.92 -13.43 4.01
CA VAL A 104 4.74 -14.11 2.98
C VAL A 104 6.14 -14.38 3.51
N ALA A 105 6.79 -13.41 4.16
CA ALA A 105 8.10 -13.62 4.77
C ALA A 105 8.08 -14.77 5.78
N ARG A 106 7.08 -14.82 6.67
CA ARG A 106 6.90 -15.91 7.64
C ARG A 106 6.74 -17.27 6.97
N LYS A 107 6.06 -17.34 5.83
CA LYS A 107 5.90 -18.58 5.05
C LYS A 107 7.18 -18.98 4.30
N ASN A 108 7.93 -18.01 3.81
CA ASN A 108 9.04 -18.22 2.88
C ASN A 108 10.41 -18.01 3.54
N VAL A 109 10.60 -18.58 4.74
CA VAL A 109 11.90 -18.60 5.46
C VAL A 109 12.50 -17.19 5.68
N GLY A 110 11.63 -16.20 5.91
CA GLY A 110 12.01 -14.81 6.11
C GLY A 110 12.13 -13.98 4.83
N ASP A 111 11.97 -14.56 3.64
CA ASP A 111 12.03 -13.83 2.37
C ASP A 111 10.62 -13.44 1.89
N PRO A 112 10.23 -12.15 1.95
CA PRO A 112 8.94 -11.71 1.45
C PRO A 112 8.81 -11.77 -0.09
N ASN A 113 9.88 -12.04 -0.83
CA ASN A 113 9.94 -12.02 -2.29
C ASN A 113 9.39 -10.70 -2.87
N VAL A 114 9.81 -9.58 -2.27
CA VAL A 114 9.46 -8.23 -2.74
C VAL A 114 10.60 -7.71 -3.61
N SER A 115 10.27 -7.24 -4.81
CA SER A 115 11.21 -6.54 -5.68
C SER A 115 11.56 -5.17 -5.09
N SER A 116 12.86 -4.90 -4.94
CA SER A 116 13.42 -3.58 -4.57
C SER A 116 13.41 -2.62 -5.75
#